data_AF-A0A1C6HUX9-F1
#
_entry.id   AF-A0A1C6HUX9-F1
#
_cell.length_a   1.000
_cell.length_b   1.000
_cell.length_c   1.000
_cell.angle_alpha   90.00
_cell.angle_beta   90.00
_cell.angle_gamma   90.00
#
_symmetry.space_group_name_H-M   'P 1'
#
loop_
_entity.id
_entity.type
_entity.pdbx_description
1 polymer ?
#
loop_
_entity_poly.entity_id
_entity_poly.type
_entity_poly.pdbx_seq_one_letter_code
_entity_poly.pdbx_strand_id
1 'polypeptide(L)'
;MYNSASEIIAIHKKNGGDIANFGAPSDYDHLYVITQGDLTLAYAARGGKCLVEIPKKEFNKRQKHADIEYINVSLDSDAALLPPYCWRARDSDAFRALFQLPELCQKNATLLMLFVLCIAAPLLSILYPLFGGSIAAVLTGLQTAPQVLQELLWACGGPDEYEDKHWVASVPHIWQPHCELGALQPSDDLVDYAVLEITIHKKSMTLPAPVVNRLVALENGIPQSVVNAVNKNYPFSIPVVLGRKVSGSERMTFTLDGSELQVYDPAVLQEFTEYSSSIPCVLRDFAKYCNRDVERFVNNITKLVSHFVPREQNGRYICETVDAETRIKAILLAVLQVFILWSIEQDYCTRQDADVFFRTVWGAILPETSPKPPEDTTAKLNPENAYTFLLFFKKYLHDHIAGIRKEGETWDSQSVAWLRTLKNQTTLLLSCGRRSLLTAYKDWLQERDVELDISAEAALQAALAEDGIPFRTGGRDTTWKYKLSPADKPLPCMGVALNDLLSLFKQHEISIGNDLGSLFSLESDDCKAEADFVAEIDESEENEV
;
A
#
# COMPACT_ATOMS: atom_id res chain seq x y z
N MET A 1 -13.80 -21.57 -34.65
CA MET A 1 -14.78 -22.55 -34.13
C MET A 1 -14.26 -23.09 -32.81
N TYR A 2 -14.75 -22.55 -31.69
CA TYR A 2 -15.13 -23.24 -30.45
C TYR A 2 -15.68 -22.17 -29.50
N ASN A 3 -16.99 -22.19 -29.30
CA ASN A 3 -17.71 -21.39 -28.30
C ASN A 3 -17.10 -21.66 -26.92
N SER A 4 -16.56 -20.63 -26.28
CA SER A 4 -16.03 -20.70 -24.91
C SER A 4 -16.56 -19.57 -24.01
N ALA A 5 -17.72 -19.01 -24.37
CA ALA A 5 -18.46 -18.05 -23.56
C ALA A 5 -19.66 -18.67 -22.81
N SER A 6 -19.71 -20.01 -22.66
CA SER A 6 -20.90 -20.70 -22.14
C SER A 6 -20.64 -21.73 -21.03
N GLU A 7 -19.49 -21.68 -20.34
CA GLU A 7 -19.14 -22.67 -19.31
C GLU A 7 -18.80 -22.08 -17.93
N ILE A 8 -19.51 -21.04 -17.49
CA ILE A 8 -19.47 -20.55 -16.09
C ILE A 8 -20.86 -20.64 -15.41
N ILE A 9 -21.75 -21.53 -15.86
CA ILE A 9 -23.04 -21.76 -15.19
C ILE A 9 -23.22 -23.25 -14.90
N ALA A 10 -22.57 -23.72 -13.84
CA ALA A 10 -22.88 -25.02 -13.24
C ALA A 10 -22.49 -25.11 -11.76
N ILE A 11 -22.77 -24.09 -10.93
CA ILE A 11 -22.77 -24.27 -9.47
C ILE A 11 -24.00 -23.58 -8.91
N HIS A 12 -25.11 -24.31 -8.78
CA HIS A 12 -26.14 -24.13 -7.75
C HIS A 12 -27.08 -25.35 -7.77
N LYS A 13 -26.72 -26.39 -7.02
CA LYS A 13 -27.63 -27.50 -6.66
C LYS A 13 -27.45 -27.78 -5.17
N LYS A 14 -28.59 -27.84 -4.48
CA LYS A 14 -28.78 -28.00 -3.02
C LYS A 14 -28.52 -26.74 -2.18
N ASN A 15 -29.59 -25.97 -2.01
CA ASN A 15 -30.15 -25.68 -0.70
C ASN A 15 -31.67 -25.57 -0.88
N GLY A 16 -32.35 -26.73 -0.86
CA GLY A 16 -33.78 -26.77 -0.60
C GLY A 16 -33.95 -26.80 0.91
N GLY A 17 -33.98 -25.62 1.53
CA GLY A 17 -34.52 -25.45 2.87
C GLY A 17 -36.02 -25.28 2.75
N ASP A 18 -36.79 -26.08 3.49
CA ASP A 18 -38.24 -25.98 3.57
C ASP A 18 -38.63 -24.62 4.16
N ILE A 19 -39.04 -23.68 3.30
CA ILE A 19 -39.75 -22.48 3.74
C ILE A 19 -41.20 -22.91 3.96
N ALA A 20 -41.70 -22.67 5.17
CA ALA A 20 -43.03 -23.01 5.61
C ALA A 20 -44.10 -22.61 4.57
N ASN A 21 -45.04 -23.53 4.33
CA ASN A 21 -46.25 -23.31 3.53
C ASN A 21 -47.09 -22.17 4.12
N PHE A 22 -46.74 -20.91 3.85
CA PHE A 22 -47.71 -19.83 3.89
C PHE A 22 -48.68 -20.07 2.73
N GLY A 23 -49.96 -20.28 3.06
CA GLY A 23 -51.01 -20.63 2.12
C GLY A 23 -50.98 -19.73 0.88
N ALA A 24 -50.63 -20.31 -0.26
CA ALA A 24 -50.51 -19.61 -1.52
C ALA A 24 -51.87 -19.01 -1.93
N PRO A 25 -51.99 -17.69 -2.16
CA PRO A 25 -53.10 -17.15 -2.92
C PRO A 25 -53.11 -17.79 -4.32
N SER A 26 -54.28 -18.19 -4.79
CA SER A 26 -54.47 -18.79 -6.12
C SER A 26 -54.11 -17.83 -7.27
N ASP A 27 -54.08 -16.53 -6.99
CA ASP A 27 -54.07 -15.47 -8.00
C ASP A 27 -52.77 -14.66 -7.89
N TYR A 28 -51.70 -15.18 -8.49
CA TYR A 28 -50.53 -14.38 -8.83
C TYR A 28 -50.72 -13.81 -10.24
N ASP A 29 -50.73 -12.49 -10.36
CA ASP A 29 -51.05 -11.81 -11.62
C ASP A 29 -49.81 -11.63 -12.49
N HIS A 30 -48.61 -11.57 -11.90
CA HIS A 30 -47.34 -11.36 -12.59
C HIS A 30 -46.19 -12.09 -11.90
N LEU A 31 -45.21 -12.51 -12.70
CA LEU A 31 -43.98 -13.15 -12.24
C LEU A 31 -42.77 -12.24 -12.48
N TYR A 32 -41.81 -12.31 -11.58
CA TYR A 32 -40.58 -11.53 -11.61
C TYR A 32 -39.37 -12.45 -11.49
N VAL A 33 -38.33 -12.14 -12.26
CA VAL A 33 -37.00 -12.74 -12.10
C VAL A 33 -36.05 -11.64 -11.68
N ILE A 34 -35.46 -11.80 -10.50
CA ILE A 34 -34.51 -10.84 -9.94
C ILE A 34 -33.12 -11.38 -10.22
N THR A 35 -32.30 -10.60 -10.92
CA THR A 35 -30.97 -11.00 -11.39
C THR A 35 -29.91 -10.01 -10.98
N GLN A 36 -28.65 -10.44 -10.98
CA GLN A 36 -27.47 -9.59 -11.03
C GLN A 36 -26.58 -10.10 -12.15
N GLY A 37 -26.58 -9.40 -13.29
CA GLY A 37 -25.99 -9.94 -14.51
C GLY A 37 -26.65 -11.27 -14.87
N ASP A 38 -25.86 -12.32 -15.09
CA ASP A 38 -26.35 -13.66 -15.41
C ASP A 38 -26.79 -14.48 -14.18
N LEU A 39 -26.53 -13.99 -12.96
CA LEU A 39 -26.91 -14.67 -11.73
C LEU A 39 -28.38 -14.40 -11.39
N THR A 40 -29.19 -15.45 -11.25
CA THR A 40 -30.54 -15.31 -10.69
C THR A 40 -30.46 -15.28 -9.16
N LEU A 41 -30.89 -14.16 -8.56
CA LEU A 41 -30.94 -13.99 -7.11
C LEU A 41 -32.21 -14.63 -6.54
N ALA A 42 -33.37 -14.33 -7.13
CA ALA A 42 -34.66 -14.82 -6.66
C ALA A 42 -35.70 -14.89 -7.78
N TYR A 43 -36.70 -15.74 -7.58
CA TYR A 43 -37.94 -15.72 -8.36
C TYR A 43 -39.02 -15.15 -7.46
N ALA A 44 -39.79 -14.19 -7.95
CA ALA A 44 -40.86 -13.57 -7.17
C ALA A 44 -42.19 -13.59 -7.92
N ALA A 45 -43.27 -13.54 -7.15
CA ALA A 45 -44.62 -13.44 -7.68
C ALA A 45 -45.37 -12.32 -6.97
N ARG A 46 -46.19 -11.60 -7.74
CA ARG A 46 -47.10 -10.59 -7.22
C ARG A 46 -48.50 -11.17 -7.17
N GLY A 47 -49.05 -11.30 -5.97
CA GLY A 47 -50.44 -11.71 -5.75
C GLY A 47 -51.17 -10.70 -4.89
N GLY A 48 -52.41 -10.38 -5.24
CA GLY A 48 -53.28 -9.52 -4.42
C GLY A 48 -52.62 -8.25 -3.89
N LYS A 49 -52.22 -8.23 -2.60
CA LYS A 49 -51.55 -7.09 -1.92
C LYS A 49 -50.05 -7.28 -1.64
N CYS A 50 -49.45 -8.42 -1.96
CA CYS A 50 -48.05 -8.71 -1.61
C CYS A 50 -47.18 -8.99 -2.85
N LEU A 51 -45.88 -8.82 -2.64
CA LEU A 51 -44.78 -9.31 -3.47
C LEU A 51 -44.05 -10.36 -2.62
N VAL A 52 -43.87 -11.57 -3.14
CA VAL A 52 -43.31 -12.70 -2.37
C VAL A 52 -42.30 -13.47 -3.20
N GLU A 53 -41.23 -13.93 -2.56
CA GLU A 53 -40.32 -14.90 -3.15
C GLU A 53 -41.04 -16.24 -3.32
N ILE A 54 -40.83 -16.91 -4.47
CA ILE A 54 -41.39 -18.22 -4.77
C ILE A 54 -40.29 -19.20 -5.20
N PRO A 55 -40.41 -20.50 -4.88
CA PRO A 55 -39.44 -21.49 -5.32
C PRO A 55 -39.36 -21.61 -6.84
N LYS A 56 -38.17 -21.84 -7.40
CA LYS A 56 -37.96 -22.07 -8.85
C LYS A 56 -38.90 -23.13 -9.45
N LYS A 57 -39.21 -24.19 -8.68
CA LYS A 57 -40.15 -25.23 -9.11
C LYS A 57 -41.56 -24.68 -9.33
N GLU A 58 -42.00 -23.76 -8.48
CA GLU A 58 -43.30 -23.11 -8.60
C GLU A 58 -43.30 -22.08 -9.72
N PHE A 59 -42.24 -21.27 -9.83
CA PHE A 59 -42.04 -20.35 -10.94
C PHE A 59 -42.13 -21.09 -12.30
N ASN A 60 -41.40 -22.19 -12.47
CA ASN A 60 -41.40 -22.98 -13.70
C ASN A 60 -42.77 -23.57 -14.07
N LYS A 61 -43.64 -23.83 -13.09
CA LYS A 61 -45.01 -24.29 -13.34
C LYS A 61 -45.88 -23.16 -13.87
N ARG A 62 -45.72 -21.96 -13.32
CA ARG A 62 -46.58 -20.79 -13.58
C ARG A 62 -46.12 -19.96 -14.79
N GLN A 63 -44.83 -19.96 -15.13
CA GLN A 63 -44.25 -19.16 -16.23
C GLN A 63 -44.87 -19.42 -17.61
N LYS A 64 -45.54 -20.57 -17.81
CA LYS A 64 -46.18 -20.92 -19.09
C LYS A 64 -47.40 -20.06 -19.41
N HIS A 65 -47.94 -19.35 -18.44
CA HIS A 65 -49.24 -18.68 -18.52
C HIS A 65 -49.23 -17.26 -17.95
N ALA A 66 -48.06 -16.69 -17.67
CA ALA A 66 -47.91 -15.39 -17.03
C ALA A 66 -46.82 -14.55 -17.72
N ASP A 67 -47.01 -13.23 -17.73
CA ASP A 67 -45.97 -12.30 -18.16
C ASP A 67 -44.83 -12.28 -17.12
N ILE A 68 -43.59 -12.30 -17.61
CA ILE A 68 -42.36 -12.33 -16.80
C ILE A 68 -41.63 -11.01 -16.96
N GLU A 69 -41.41 -10.32 -15.85
CA GLU A 69 -40.59 -9.10 -15.79
C GLU A 69 -39.23 -9.41 -15.16
N TYR A 70 -38.17 -8.83 -15.71
CA TYR A 70 -36.80 -9.01 -15.23
C TYR A 70 -36.34 -7.74 -14.51
N ILE A 71 -35.88 -7.90 -13.28
CA ILE A 71 -35.30 -6.83 -12.48
C ILE A 71 -33.82 -7.14 -12.30
N ASN A 72 -32.99 -6.34 -12.97
CA ASN A 72 -31.55 -6.44 -12.82
C ASN A 72 -31.09 -5.52 -11.67
N VAL A 73 -30.52 -6.12 -10.64
CA VAL A 73 -29.82 -5.46 -9.55
C VAL A 73 -28.38 -5.30 -9.96
N SER A 74 -27.96 -4.08 -10.25
CA SER A 74 -26.55 -3.78 -10.50
C SER A 74 -25.98 -2.97 -9.35
N LEU A 75 -24.93 -3.49 -8.71
CA LEU A 75 -24.15 -2.77 -7.71
C LEU A 75 -22.99 -2.01 -8.38
N ASP A 76 -23.23 -1.52 -9.60
CA ASP A 76 -22.32 -0.63 -10.30
C ASP A 76 -22.44 0.79 -9.73
N SER A 77 -21.35 1.54 -9.83
CA SER A 77 -21.23 2.92 -9.35
C SER A 77 -22.30 3.90 -9.87
N ASP A 78 -22.89 3.62 -11.04
CA ASP A 78 -23.84 4.54 -11.68
C ASP A 78 -25.24 4.45 -11.04
N ALA A 79 -25.52 3.35 -10.31
CA ALA A 79 -26.69 3.17 -9.44
C ALA A 79 -26.37 3.45 -7.96
N ALA A 80 -25.16 3.95 -7.67
CA ALA A 80 -24.69 4.11 -6.31
C ALA A 80 -25.11 5.48 -5.75
N LEU A 81 -25.59 5.52 -4.52
CA LEU A 81 -25.87 6.77 -3.81
C LEU A 81 -24.55 7.35 -3.32
N LEU A 82 -23.79 7.97 -4.23
CA LEU A 82 -22.52 8.60 -3.88
C LEU A 82 -22.79 9.77 -2.91
N PRO A 83 -22.08 9.84 -1.78
CA PRO A 83 -22.20 10.97 -0.87
C PRO A 83 -21.91 12.32 -1.55
N PRO A 84 -22.50 13.43 -1.08
CA PRO A 84 -22.34 14.75 -1.70
C PRO A 84 -20.89 15.29 -1.75
N TYR A 85 -19.95 14.71 -0.99
CA TYR A 85 -18.56 15.17 -0.90
C TYR A 85 -17.63 14.58 -1.98
N CYS A 86 -18.05 13.54 -2.72
CA CYS A 86 -17.27 12.91 -3.79
C CYS A 86 -16.98 13.83 -4.98
N TRP A 87 -17.66 14.98 -5.06
CA TRP A 87 -17.63 15.89 -6.21
C TRP A 87 -16.67 17.08 -6.06
N ARG A 88 -15.96 17.20 -4.91
CA ARG A 88 -15.10 18.37 -4.61
C ARG A 88 -13.59 18.11 -4.67
N ALA A 89 -13.12 16.88 -4.45
CA ALA A 89 -11.70 16.54 -4.48
C ALA A 89 -11.21 16.35 -5.93
N ARG A 90 -9.98 16.77 -6.22
CA ARG A 90 -9.37 16.53 -7.54
C ARG A 90 -8.83 15.11 -7.59
N ASP A 91 -8.74 14.53 -8.80
CA ASP A 91 -8.16 13.19 -8.99
C ASP A 91 -6.69 13.10 -8.51
N SER A 92 -5.96 14.22 -8.51
CA SER A 92 -4.61 14.33 -7.92
C SER A 92 -4.57 14.11 -6.41
N ASP A 93 -5.64 14.47 -5.70
CA ASP A 93 -5.74 14.34 -4.25
C ASP A 93 -5.87 12.87 -3.84
N ALA A 94 -6.54 12.05 -4.69
CA ALA A 94 -6.62 10.61 -4.49
C ALA A 94 -5.23 9.96 -4.49
N PHE A 95 -4.38 10.29 -5.48
CA PHE A 95 -3.04 9.69 -5.55
C PHE A 95 -2.10 10.18 -4.46
N ARG A 96 -2.28 11.42 -3.98
CA ARG A 96 -1.61 11.89 -2.77
C ARG A 96 -1.96 11.02 -1.57
N ALA A 97 -3.23 10.75 -1.32
CA ALA A 97 -3.67 9.89 -0.22
C ALA A 97 -3.14 8.45 -0.37
N LEU A 98 -3.24 7.88 -1.58
CA LEU A 98 -2.79 6.52 -1.85
C LEU A 98 -1.29 6.34 -1.63
N PHE A 99 -0.47 7.33 -2.01
CA PHE A 99 0.97 7.25 -1.87
C PHE A 99 1.46 7.40 -0.42
N GLN A 100 0.62 7.87 0.49
CA GLN A 100 0.92 7.94 1.93
C GLN A 100 0.63 6.64 2.69
N LEU A 101 -0.11 5.69 2.09
CA LEU A 101 -0.42 4.40 2.72
C LEU A 101 0.81 3.64 3.27
N PRO A 102 1.99 3.63 2.62
CA PRO A 102 3.16 2.94 3.16
C PRO A 102 3.70 3.56 4.46
N GLU A 103 3.42 4.83 4.72
CA GLU A 103 3.88 5.57 5.91
C GLU A 103 2.85 5.52 7.05
N LEU A 104 1.60 5.13 6.75
CA LEU A 104 0.50 5.16 7.72
C LEU A 104 0.72 4.24 8.91
N CYS A 105 1.25 3.02 8.70
CA CYS A 105 1.52 2.05 9.76
C CYS A 105 3.02 1.81 9.93
N GLN A 106 3.46 1.58 11.17
CA GLN A 106 4.87 1.28 11.47
C GLN A 106 5.37 0.03 10.70
N LYS A 107 4.50 -0.97 10.57
CA LYS A 107 4.65 -2.07 9.61
C LYS A 107 3.49 -2.00 8.64
N ASN A 108 3.78 -2.00 7.35
CA ASN A 108 2.80 -1.68 6.32
C ASN A 108 2.38 -2.89 5.46
N ALA A 109 2.95 -4.08 5.67
CA ALA A 109 2.67 -5.25 4.83
C ALA A 109 1.18 -5.63 4.79
N THR A 110 0.54 -5.71 5.96
CA THR A 110 -0.90 -6.01 6.05
C THR A 110 -1.76 -4.93 5.39
N LEU A 111 -1.47 -3.66 5.65
CA LEU A 111 -2.19 -2.52 5.07
C LEU A 111 -2.08 -2.50 3.54
N LEU A 112 -0.87 -2.66 3.02
CA LEU A 112 -0.60 -2.61 1.58
C LEU A 112 -1.21 -3.82 0.85
N MET A 113 -1.19 -5.01 1.47
CA MET A 113 -1.87 -6.18 0.92
C MET A 113 -3.40 -5.97 0.86
N LEU A 114 -4.01 -5.43 1.92
CA LEU A 114 -5.44 -5.10 1.93
C LEU A 114 -5.79 -4.04 0.89
N PHE A 115 -4.94 -3.02 0.72
CA PHE A 115 -5.10 -2.00 -0.31
C PHE A 115 -5.09 -2.61 -1.73
N VAL A 116 -4.13 -3.48 -2.03
CA VAL A 116 -4.07 -4.15 -3.34
C VAL A 116 -5.26 -5.07 -3.57
N LEU A 117 -5.75 -5.76 -2.53
CA LEU A 117 -6.99 -6.52 -2.59
C LEU A 117 -8.20 -5.61 -2.89
N CYS A 118 -8.24 -4.39 -2.37
CA CYS A 118 -9.28 -3.41 -2.69
C CYS A 118 -9.23 -2.97 -4.16
N ILE A 119 -8.05 -2.76 -4.75
CA ILE A 119 -7.92 -2.48 -6.20
C ILE A 119 -8.39 -3.67 -7.03
N ALA A 120 -8.07 -4.89 -6.61
CA ALA A 120 -8.42 -6.10 -7.35
C ALA A 120 -9.91 -6.48 -7.20
N ALA A 121 -10.57 -6.06 -6.11
CA ALA A 121 -11.94 -6.46 -5.80
C ALA A 121 -12.96 -6.14 -6.92
N PRO A 122 -12.99 -4.91 -7.50
CA PRO A 122 -13.85 -4.59 -8.64
C PRO A 122 -13.65 -5.47 -9.89
N LEU A 123 -12.51 -6.16 -9.98
CA LEU A 123 -12.06 -6.94 -11.13
C LEU A 123 -12.17 -8.46 -10.92
N LEU A 124 -12.71 -8.93 -9.78
CA LEU A 124 -12.68 -10.36 -9.42
C LEU A 124 -13.35 -11.25 -10.45
N SER A 125 -14.50 -10.86 -11.00
CA SER A 125 -15.17 -11.63 -12.05
C SER A 125 -14.30 -11.86 -13.28
N ILE A 126 -13.41 -10.92 -13.60
CA ILE A 126 -12.46 -10.99 -14.72
C ILE A 126 -11.21 -11.80 -14.33
N LEU A 127 -10.70 -11.59 -13.11
CA LEU A 127 -9.48 -12.21 -12.60
C LEU A 127 -9.67 -13.64 -12.10
N TYR A 128 -10.92 -14.07 -11.86
CA TYR A 128 -11.26 -15.38 -11.32
C TYR A 128 -10.55 -16.56 -11.99
N PRO A 129 -10.45 -16.64 -13.35
CA PRO A 129 -9.73 -17.72 -14.00
C PRO A 129 -8.22 -17.72 -13.71
N LEU A 130 -7.62 -16.54 -13.47
CA LEU A 130 -6.19 -16.40 -13.17
C LEU A 130 -5.85 -16.82 -11.75
N PHE A 131 -6.76 -16.56 -10.79
CA PHE A 131 -6.59 -16.99 -9.40
C PHE A 131 -6.78 -18.49 -9.20
N GLY A 132 -7.43 -19.17 -10.14
CA GLY A 132 -7.76 -20.60 -10.00
C GLY A 132 -8.84 -20.88 -8.96
N GLY A 133 -9.58 -19.85 -8.52
CA GLY A 133 -10.63 -19.96 -7.52
C GLY A 133 -10.91 -18.66 -6.78
N SER A 134 -11.78 -18.75 -5.77
CA SER A 134 -12.11 -17.63 -4.89
C SER A 134 -11.00 -17.37 -3.87
N ILE A 135 -10.83 -16.11 -3.47
CA ILE A 135 -9.85 -15.69 -2.46
C ILE A 135 -10.55 -15.17 -1.19
N ALA A 136 -9.82 -15.20 -0.08
CA ALA A 136 -10.23 -14.65 1.22
C ALA A 136 -8.99 -14.15 1.99
N ALA A 137 -9.20 -13.41 3.06
CA ALA A 137 -8.14 -13.05 4.01
C ALA A 137 -8.61 -13.27 5.46
N VAL A 138 -7.67 -13.56 6.34
CA VAL A 138 -7.87 -13.60 7.80
C VAL A 138 -6.94 -12.59 8.45
N LEU A 139 -7.50 -11.66 9.21
CA LEU A 139 -6.74 -10.76 10.07
C LEU A 139 -6.64 -11.36 11.47
N THR A 140 -5.43 -11.78 11.82
CA THR A 140 -5.11 -12.30 13.15
C THR A 140 -4.92 -11.16 14.15
N GLY A 141 -5.11 -11.42 15.46
CA GLY A 141 -4.86 -10.42 16.50
C GLY A 141 -5.89 -9.29 16.61
N LEU A 142 -6.94 -9.28 15.78
CA LEU A 142 -8.04 -8.32 15.82
C LEU A 142 -9.38 -9.03 16.07
N GLN A 143 -10.31 -8.34 16.72
CA GLN A 143 -11.68 -8.83 16.97
C GLN A 143 -12.72 -7.97 16.25
N THR A 144 -12.46 -6.66 16.21
CA THR A 144 -13.26 -5.62 15.57
C THR A 144 -12.41 -4.88 14.54
N ALA A 145 -13.06 -4.21 13.58
CA ALA A 145 -12.34 -3.46 12.55
C ALA A 145 -11.63 -2.23 13.16
N PRO A 146 -10.29 -2.13 13.08
CA PRO A 146 -9.56 -0.94 13.54
C PRO A 146 -9.80 0.24 12.61
N GLN A 147 -9.64 1.47 13.11
CA GLN A 147 -9.92 2.70 12.35
C GLN A 147 -9.23 2.74 10.98
N VAL A 148 -7.94 2.35 10.91
CA VAL A 148 -7.19 2.25 9.65
C VAL A 148 -7.88 1.36 8.62
N LEU A 149 -8.44 0.22 9.04
CA LEU A 149 -9.20 -0.65 8.15
C LEU A 149 -10.51 0.00 7.71
N GLN A 150 -11.23 0.66 8.61
CA GLN A 150 -12.48 1.34 8.29
C GLN A 150 -12.27 2.42 7.22
N GLU A 151 -11.29 3.28 7.44
CA GLU A 151 -10.94 4.37 6.51
C GLU A 151 -10.48 3.82 5.16
N LEU A 152 -9.66 2.76 5.12
CA LEU A 152 -9.26 2.12 3.87
C LEU A 152 -10.46 1.56 3.10
N LEU A 153 -11.37 0.86 3.78
CA LEU A 153 -12.53 0.24 3.15
C LEU A 153 -13.54 1.27 2.66
N TRP A 154 -13.75 2.36 3.39
CA TRP A 154 -14.58 3.47 2.92
C TRP A 154 -13.94 4.22 1.75
N ALA A 155 -12.62 4.41 1.80
CA ALA A 155 -11.87 5.06 0.73
C ALA A 155 -11.88 4.24 -0.58
N CYS A 156 -11.69 2.92 -0.50
CA CYS A 156 -11.53 2.09 -1.70
C CYS A 156 -12.81 1.34 -2.11
N GLY A 157 -13.70 1.05 -1.16
CA GLY A 157 -14.84 0.15 -1.35
C GLY A 157 -16.02 0.77 -2.10
N GLY A 158 -16.16 2.11 -2.03
CA GLY A 158 -17.32 2.82 -2.55
C GLY A 158 -18.41 3.00 -1.49
N PRO A 159 -19.62 3.41 -1.90
CA PRO A 159 -20.73 3.64 -0.97
C PRO A 159 -21.31 2.33 -0.46
N ASP A 160 -21.85 2.36 0.76
CA ASP A 160 -22.56 1.22 1.36
C ASP A 160 -23.99 1.07 0.77
N GLU A 161 -24.55 2.10 0.13
CA GLU A 161 -25.93 2.12 -0.36
C GLU A 161 -26.03 2.37 -1.88
N TYR A 162 -26.94 1.63 -2.51
CA TYR A 162 -27.22 1.64 -3.95
C TYR A 162 -28.73 1.69 -4.18
N GLU A 163 -29.17 2.42 -5.20
CA GLU A 163 -30.58 2.57 -5.53
C GLU A 163 -30.80 2.60 -7.04
N ASP A 164 -31.86 1.92 -7.47
CA ASP A 164 -32.45 2.08 -8.79
C ASP A 164 -33.98 2.10 -8.64
N LYS A 165 -34.69 2.35 -9.74
CA LYS A 165 -36.14 2.54 -9.81
C LYS A 165 -36.98 1.53 -9.02
N HIS A 166 -36.53 0.28 -8.91
CA HIS A 166 -37.27 -0.83 -8.31
C HIS A 166 -36.60 -1.45 -7.09
N TRP A 167 -35.44 -0.97 -6.68
CA TRP A 167 -34.71 -1.60 -5.59
C TRP A 167 -33.74 -0.66 -4.89
N VAL A 168 -33.52 -0.91 -3.61
CA VAL A 168 -32.49 -0.28 -2.78
C VAL A 168 -31.66 -1.40 -2.15
N ALA A 169 -30.34 -1.31 -2.24
CA ALA A 169 -29.43 -2.27 -1.63
C ALA A 169 -28.50 -1.56 -0.65
N SER A 170 -28.38 -2.11 0.56
CA SER A 170 -27.39 -1.74 1.56
C SER A 170 -26.41 -2.90 1.73
N VAL A 171 -25.15 -2.69 1.35
CA VAL A 171 -24.08 -3.68 1.44
C VAL A 171 -22.87 -3.04 2.13
N PRO A 172 -22.85 -2.99 3.47
CA PRO A 172 -21.75 -2.41 4.23
C PRO A 172 -20.43 -3.10 3.93
N HIS A 173 -19.33 -2.34 3.90
CA HIS A 173 -17.98 -2.93 3.79
C HIS A 173 -17.50 -3.60 5.08
N ILE A 174 -18.07 -3.25 6.21
CA ILE A 174 -17.75 -3.83 7.52
C ILE A 174 -19.03 -4.36 8.12
N TRP A 175 -19.07 -5.67 8.34
CA TRP A 175 -20.19 -6.32 8.97
C TRP A 175 -19.88 -6.49 10.45
N GLN A 176 -20.79 -5.98 11.27
CA GLN A 176 -20.76 -6.10 12.71
C GLN A 176 -21.82 -7.09 13.16
N PRO A 177 -21.67 -7.72 14.35
CA PRO A 177 -22.67 -8.65 14.86
C PRO A 177 -24.02 -7.95 15.04
N HIS A 178 -25.05 -8.41 14.33
CA HIS A 178 -26.39 -7.83 14.41
C HIS A 178 -27.21 -8.55 15.49
N CYS A 179 -27.57 -7.87 16.57
CA CYS A 179 -28.40 -8.43 17.64
C CYS A 179 -29.75 -7.69 17.71
N GLU A 180 -30.84 -8.38 17.39
CA GLU A 180 -32.18 -7.83 17.60
C GLU A 180 -32.47 -7.57 19.09
N LEU A 181 -33.39 -6.64 19.35
CA LEU A 181 -33.77 -6.30 20.71
C LEU A 181 -34.36 -7.52 21.44
N GLY A 182 -33.67 -7.97 22.49
CA GLY A 182 -34.05 -9.15 23.27
C GLY A 182 -33.47 -10.47 22.79
N ALA A 183 -32.71 -10.48 21.67
CA ALA A 183 -31.98 -11.65 21.22
C ALA A 183 -30.76 -11.93 22.13
N LEU A 184 -30.50 -13.22 22.37
CA LEU A 184 -29.35 -13.68 23.16
C LEU A 184 -28.09 -13.90 22.31
N GLN A 185 -28.23 -13.93 20.98
CA GLN A 185 -27.16 -14.20 20.03
C GLN A 185 -27.35 -13.32 18.78
N PRO A 186 -26.27 -13.04 18.04
CA PRO A 186 -26.37 -12.35 16.75
C PRO A 186 -27.18 -13.15 15.73
N SER A 187 -27.78 -12.46 14.76
CA SER A 187 -28.60 -13.08 13.72
C SER A 187 -27.78 -14.00 12.81
N ASP A 188 -28.37 -15.14 12.49
CA ASP A 188 -27.85 -16.10 11.50
C ASP A 188 -28.34 -15.79 10.07
N ASP A 189 -29.26 -14.83 9.91
CA ASP A 189 -29.80 -14.46 8.60
C ASP A 189 -28.86 -13.49 7.88
N LEU A 190 -28.57 -13.79 6.62
CA LEU A 190 -27.70 -12.98 5.77
C LEU A 190 -28.33 -11.63 5.43
N VAL A 191 -29.67 -11.55 5.41
CA VAL A 191 -30.41 -10.32 5.14
C VAL A 191 -30.06 -9.23 6.15
N ASP A 192 -29.81 -9.58 7.41
CA ASP A 192 -29.55 -8.61 8.48
C ASP A 192 -28.17 -7.93 8.36
N TYR A 193 -27.29 -8.46 7.51
CA TYR A 193 -25.96 -7.92 7.25
C TYR A 193 -25.82 -7.26 5.88
N ALA A 194 -26.63 -7.67 4.90
CA ALA A 194 -26.69 -7.09 3.57
C ALA A 194 -28.12 -7.15 3.02
N VAL A 195 -28.74 -6.00 2.87
CA VAL A 195 -30.19 -5.87 2.62
C VAL A 195 -30.41 -5.46 1.17
N LEU A 196 -31.27 -6.19 0.45
CA LEU A 196 -31.82 -5.78 -0.83
C LEU A 196 -33.34 -5.66 -0.70
N GLU A 197 -33.84 -4.43 -0.70
CA GLU A 197 -35.27 -4.14 -0.74
C GLU A 197 -35.71 -3.95 -2.19
N ILE A 198 -36.72 -4.69 -2.62
CA ILE A 198 -37.28 -4.59 -3.97
C ILE A 198 -38.70 -4.05 -3.86
N THR A 199 -38.95 -2.89 -4.45
CA THR A 199 -40.24 -2.22 -4.43
C THR A 199 -40.86 -2.12 -5.82
N ILE A 200 -42.00 -2.79 -6.00
CA ILE A 200 -42.74 -2.85 -7.26
C ILE A 200 -44.20 -2.54 -6.99
N HIS A 201 -44.75 -1.53 -7.68
CA HIS A 201 -46.15 -1.12 -7.52
C HIS A 201 -46.58 -0.92 -6.04
N LYS A 202 -45.73 -0.27 -5.23
CA LYS A 202 -45.93 -0.01 -3.79
C LYS A 202 -45.98 -1.27 -2.90
N LYS A 203 -45.43 -2.37 -3.38
CA LYS A 203 -45.24 -3.60 -2.60
C LYS A 203 -43.75 -3.88 -2.52
N SER A 204 -43.26 -4.16 -1.33
CA SER A 204 -41.85 -4.48 -1.11
C SER A 204 -41.64 -5.94 -0.72
N MET A 205 -40.45 -6.43 -1.03
CA MET A 205 -39.90 -7.66 -0.48
C MET A 205 -38.43 -7.43 -0.15
N THR A 206 -37.92 -8.14 0.84
CA THR A 206 -36.51 -8.06 1.25
C THR A 206 -35.80 -9.36 0.93
N LEU A 207 -34.59 -9.24 0.39
CA LEU A 207 -33.70 -10.33 0.02
C LEU A 207 -32.29 -10.03 0.54
N PRO A 208 -31.42 -11.05 0.66
CA PRO A 208 -30.02 -10.80 0.95
C PRO A 208 -29.37 -10.13 -0.26
N ALA A 209 -28.79 -8.95 -0.05
CA ALA A 209 -28.09 -8.26 -1.13
C ALA A 209 -26.85 -9.04 -1.57
N PRO A 210 -26.58 -9.11 -2.88
CA PRO A 210 -25.44 -9.86 -3.35
C PRO A 210 -24.13 -9.12 -3.07
N VAL A 211 -23.10 -9.85 -2.66
CA VAL A 211 -21.76 -9.31 -2.45
C VAL A 211 -20.88 -9.71 -3.64
N VAL A 212 -20.73 -8.85 -4.64
CA VAL A 212 -20.00 -9.16 -5.88
C VAL A 212 -18.99 -8.06 -6.18
N ASN A 213 -17.81 -8.48 -6.64
CA ASN A 213 -16.67 -7.63 -6.97
C ASN A 213 -16.32 -6.65 -5.84
N ARG A 214 -16.41 -7.14 -4.59
CA ARG A 214 -16.26 -6.34 -3.38
C ARG A 214 -15.49 -7.09 -2.31
N LEU A 215 -14.71 -6.34 -1.55
CA LEU A 215 -14.07 -6.79 -0.32
C LEU A 215 -14.95 -6.38 0.87
N VAL A 216 -15.19 -7.33 1.78
CA VAL A 216 -16.03 -7.13 2.97
C VAL A 216 -15.33 -7.68 4.21
N ALA A 217 -15.20 -6.84 5.24
CA ALA A 217 -14.67 -7.24 6.53
C ALA A 217 -15.76 -7.83 7.42
N LEU A 218 -15.51 -9.00 7.99
CA LEU A 218 -16.43 -9.74 8.85
C LEU A 218 -15.85 -9.81 10.27
N GLU A 219 -16.45 -9.10 11.21
CA GLU A 219 -15.98 -9.08 12.61
C GLU A 219 -16.15 -10.43 13.32
N ASN A 220 -15.40 -10.65 14.41
CA ASN A 220 -15.38 -11.95 15.08
C ASN A 220 -16.70 -12.34 15.77
N GLY A 221 -17.62 -11.41 16.00
CA GLY A 221 -18.92 -11.74 16.59
C GLY A 221 -19.97 -12.27 15.59
N ILE A 222 -19.72 -12.19 14.28
CA ILE A 222 -20.68 -12.70 13.28
C ILE A 222 -20.82 -14.23 13.37
N PRO A 223 -22.01 -14.82 13.25
CA PRO A 223 -22.15 -16.27 13.27
C PRO A 223 -21.42 -16.97 12.11
N GLN A 224 -20.90 -18.18 12.37
CA GLN A 224 -20.15 -18.94 11.37
C GLN A 224 -21.04 -19.39 10.19
N SER A 225 -22.34 -19.55 10.43
CA SER A 225 -23.39 -19.77 9.42
C SER A 225 -23.36 -18.70 8.32
N VAL A 226 -23.30 -17.41 8.72
CA VAL A 226 -23.24 -16.24 7.83
C VAL A 226 -21.92 -16.22 7.07
N VAL A 227 -20.79 -16.41 7.76
CA VAL A 227 -19.46 -16.49 7.10
C VAL A 227 -19.43 -17.60 6.04
N ASN A 228 -20.00 -18.77 6.36
CA ASN A 228 -20.11 -19.88 5.42
C ASN A 228 -21.05 -19.56 4.26
N ALA A 229 -22.15 -18.85 4.51
CA ALA A 229 -23.08 -18.41 3.48
C ALA A 229 -22.40 -17.43 2.51
N VAL A 230 -21.63 -16.46 3.01
CA VAL A 230 -20.83 -15.55 2.16
C VAL A 230 -19.85 -16.33 1.31
N ASN A 231 -19.08 -17.23 1.94
CA ASN A 231 -18.09 -18.03 1.24
C ASN A 231 -18.70 -18.88 0.11
N LYS A 232 -19.88 -19.46 0.35
CA LYS A 232 -20.58 -20.35 -0.59
C LYS A 232 -21.34 -19.60 -1.68
N ASN A 233 -22.05 -18.53 -1.34
CA ASN A 233 -23.00 -17.87 -2.22
C ASN A 233 -22.35 -16.78 -3.09
N TYR A 234 -21.22 -16.21 -2.65
CA TYR A 234 -20.61 -15.03 -3.27
C TYR A 234 -19.17 -15.28 -3.74
N PRO A 235 -18.93 -16.08 -4.80
CA PRO A 235 -17.59 -16.47 -5.25
C PRO A 235 -16.72 -15.28 -5.69
N PHE A 236 -17.34 -14.18 -6.12
CA PHE A 236 -16.65 -12.96 -6.54
C PHE A 236 -16.58 -11.91 -5.41
N SER A 237 -16.52 -12.33 -4.15
CA SER A 237 -16.26 -11.46 -2.99
C SER A 237 -14.91 -11.80 -2.37
N ILE A 238 -14.29 -10.85 -1.66
CA ILE A 238 -13.14 -11.09 -0.80
C ILE A 238 -13.58 -10.90 0.66
N PRO A 239 -13.99 -11.98 1.35
CA PRO A 239 -14.25 -11.89 2.78
C PRO A 239 -12.92 -11.74 3.54
N VAL A 240 -12.83 -10.71 4.36
CA VAL A 240 -11.73 -10.49 5.32
C VAL A 240 -12.25 -10.79 6.71
N VAL A 241 -11.91 -11.96 7.24
CA VAL A 241 -12.42 -12.44 8.53
C VAL A 241 -11.49 -12.01 9.66
N LEU A 242 -12.04 -11.36 10.68
CA LEU A 242 -11.26 -10.88 11.82
C LEU A 242 -11.27 -11.92 12.96
N GLY A 243 -10.09 -12.21 13.51
CA GLY A 243 -9.95 -12.87 14.81
C GLY A 243 -10.21 -14.37 14.85
N ARG A 244 -10.55 -15.01 13.73
CA ARG A 244 -10.79 -16.45 13.68
C ARG A 244 -10.26 -17.09 12.41
N LYS A 245 -9.89 -18.36 12.52
CA LYS A 245 -9.51 -19.19 11.36
C LYS A 245 -10.75 -19.61 10.60
N VAL A 246 -10.77 -19.37 9.29
CA VAL A 246 -11.81 -19.91 8.41
C VAL A 246 -11.50 -21.40 8.19
N SER A 247 -12.26 -22.26 8.88
CA SER A 247 -12.08 -23.71 8.78
C SER A 247 -12.92 -24.27 7.63
N GLY A 248 -12.31 -25.08 6.76
CA GLY A 248 -13.04 -25.76 5.66
C GLY A 248 -13.40 -24.88 4.47
N SER A 249 -12.74 -23.73 4.30
CA SER A 249 -12.90 -22.89 3.11
C SER A 249 -12.20 -23.52 1.90
N GLU A 250 -12.91 -23.63 0.77
CA GLU A 250 -12.30 -23.96 -0.53
C GLU A 250 -11.54 -22.77 -1.14
N ARG A 251 -11.60 -21.59 -0.48
CA ARG A 251 -10.93 -20.38 -0.94
C ARG A 251 -9.46 -20.35 -0.54
N MET A 252 -8.61 -19.87 -1.44
CA MET A 252 -7.25 -19.51 -1.05
C MET A 252 -7.32 -18.35 -0.05
N THR A 253 -6.74 -18.55 1.14
CA THR A 253 -6.86 -17.61 2.26
C THR A 253 -5.52 -17.03 2.65
N PHE A 254 -5.37 -15.71 2.54
CA PHE A 254 -4.21 -14.98 3.07
C PHE A 254 -4.32 -14.86 4.59
N THR A 255 -3.25 -15.16 5.32
CA THR A 255 -3.17 -14.89 6.76
C THR A 255 -2.35 -13.64 6.99
N LEU A 256 -2.97 -12.60 7.55
CA LEU A 256 -2.39 -11.27 7.75
C LEU A 256 -2.32 -10.94 9.25
N ASP A 257 -1.33 -10.14 9.65
CA ASP A 257 -1.14 -9.70 11.03
C ASP A 257 -1.92 -8.41 11.29
N GLY A 258 -3.11 -8.56 11.87
CA GLY A 258 -3.97 -7.42 12.18
C GLY A 258 -3.41 -6.49 13.27
N SER A 259 -2.38 -6.91 14.03
CA SER A 259 -1.73 -6.02 15.00
C SER A 259 -0.97 -4.87 14.31
N GLU A 260 -0.56 -5.05 13.06
CA GLU A 260 0.08 -4.00 12.24
C GLU A 260 -0.85 -2.80 11.97
N LEU A 261 -2.17 -3.00 12.02
CA LEU A 261 -3.16 -1.94 11.80
C LEU A 261 -3.47 -1.14 13.07
N GLN A 262 -2.94 -1.53 14.23
CA GLN A 262 -3.18 -0.84 15.50
C GLN A 262 -2.11 0.21 15.83
N VAL A 263 -0.94 0.12 15.20
CA VAL A 263 0.18 1.05 15.40
C VAL A 263 0.35 1.91 14.15
N TYR A 264 -0.31 3.06 14.14
CA TYR A 264 -0.38 3.97 13.00
C TYR A 264 -0.11 5.43 13.40
N ASP A 265 0.25 6.26 12.42
CA ASP A 265 0.39 7.70 12.57
C ASP A 265 -0.97 8.41 12.42
N PRO A 266 -1.50 9.05 13.47
CA PRO A 266 -2.80 9.73 13.41
C PRO A 266 -2.83 10.92 12.44
N ALA A 267 -1.70 11.61 12.23
CA ALA A 267 -1.63 12.74 11.31
C ALA A 267 -1.75 12.28 9.86
N VAL A 268 -1.05 11.21 9.51
CA VAL A 268 -1.13 10.58 8.18
C VAL A 268 -2.53 10.00 7.95
N LEU A 269 -3.15 9.40 8.98
CA LEU A 269 -4.53 8.91 8.87
C LEU A 269 -5.52 10.04 8.59
N GLN A 270 -5.40 11.15 9.30
CA GLN A 270 -6.26 12.31 9.10
C GLN A 270 -6.11 12.88 7.69
N GLU A 271 -4.89 13.00 7.20
CA GLU A 271 -4.61 13.45 5.83
C GLU A 271 -5.20 12.49 4.79
N PHE A 272 -5.03 11.18 5.00
CA PHE A 272 -5.65 10.15 4.15
C PHE A 272 -7.18 10.32 4.09
N THR A 273 -7.86 10.48 5.23
CA THR A 273 -9.31 10.67 5.28
C THR A 273 -9.77 11.96 4.59
N GLU A 274 -8.99 13.04 4.65
CA GLU A 274 -9.33 14.31 3.98
C GLU A 274 -9.33 14.16 2.44
N TYR A 275 -8.37 13.40 1.91
CA TYR A 275 -8.16 13.27 0.47
C TYR A 275 -8.73 11.96 -0.14
N SER A 276 -9.27 11.05 0.68
CA SER A 276 -9.76 9.75 0.21
C SER A 276 -11.07 9.79 -0.58
N SER A 277 -11.80 10.91 -0.52
CA SER A 277 -13.16 11.03 -1.09
C SER A 277 -13.26 10.81 -2.61
N SER A 278 -12.17 11.00 -3.37
CA SER A 278 -12.13 10.77 -4.82
C SER A 278 -11.60 9.38 -5.21
N ILE A 279 -11.03 8.60 -4.28
CA ILE A 279 -10.48 7.25 -4.55
C ILE A 279 -11.54 6.31 -5.16
N PRO A 280 -12.80 6.24 -4.68
CA PRO A 280 -13.80 5.36 -5.27
C PRO A 280 -14.06 5.65 -6.75
N CYS A 281 -14.06 6.92 -7.14
CA CYS A 281 -14.26 7.34 -8.53
C CYS A 281 -13.09 6.90 -9.42
N VAL A 282 -11.86 7.05 -8.94
CA VAL A 282 -10.65 6.61 -9.65
C VAL A 282 -10.65 5.10 -9.84
N LEU A 283 -10.94 4.32 -8.80
CA LEU A 283 -11.01 2.85 -8.88
C LEU A 283 -12.13 2.38 -9.81
N ARG A 284 -13.27 3.07 -9.82
CA ARG A 284 -14.34 2.85 -10.80
C ARG A 284 -13.86 3.06 -12.22
N ASP A 285 -13.22 4.19 -12.50
CA ASP A 285 -12.80 4.54 -13.86
C ASP A 285 -11.70 3.60 -14.36
N PHE A 286 -10.83 3.14 -13.45
CA PHE A 286 -9.92 2.04 -13.70
C PHE A 286 -10.64 0.73 -14.03
N ALA A 287 -11.65 0.34 -13.25
CA ALA A 287 -12.43 -0.86 -13.52
C ALA A 287 -13.16 -0.79 -14.87
N LYS A 288 -13.73 0.38 -15.22
CA LYS A 288 -14.32 0.64 -16.55
C LYS A 288 -13.27 0.51 -17.65
N TYR A 289 -12.06 1.03 -17.46
CA TYR A 289 -10.95 0.88 -18.40
C TYR A 289 -10.59 -0.60 -18.64
N CYS A 290 -10.43 -1.39 -17.58
CA CYS A 290 -10.15 -2.83 -17.69
C CYS A 290 -11.26 -3.62 -18.40
N ASN A 291 -12.52 -3.24 -18.19
CA ASN A 291 -13.67 -3.88 -18.81
C ASN A 291 -13.86 -3.56 -20.30
N ARG A 292 -13.19 -2.53 -20.85
CA ARG A 292 -13.29 -2.20 -22.29
C ARG A 292 -12.75 -3.30 -23.20
N ASP A 293 -11.68 -3.95 -22.77
CA ASP A 293 -11.02 -5.03 -23.51
C ASP A 293 -10.48 -6.07 -22.52
N VAL A 294 -11.39 -6.91 -22.02
CA VAL A 294 -11.14 -7.93 -21.00
C VAL A 294 -10.04 -8.90 -21.44
N GLU A 295 -10.06 -9.32 -22.70
CA GLU A 295 -9.09 -10.28 -23.23
C GLU A 295 -7.68 -9.68 -23.24
N ARG A 296 -7.53 -8.44 -23.71
CA ARG A 296 -6.24 -7.73 -23.67
C ARG A 296 -5.76 -7.51 -22.25
N PHE A 297 -6.65 -7.13 -21.34
CA PHE A 297 -6.31 -6.94 -19.93
C PHE A 297 -5.79 -8.23 -19.30
N VAL A 298 -6.53 -9.34 -19.40
CA VAL A 298 -6.14 -10.65 -18.85
C VAL A 298 -4.82 -11.15 -19.47
N ASN A 299 -4.64 -10.97 -20.78
CA ASN A 299 -3.38 -11.32 -21.46
C ASN A 299 -2.20 -10.47 -20.98
N ASN A 300 -2.43 -9.18 -20.68
CA ASN A 300 -1.40 -8.31 -20.13
C ASN A 300 -0.99 -8.74 -18.72
N ILE A 301 -1.96 -8.99 -17.83
CA ILE A 301 -1.71 -9.49 -16.48
C ILE A 301 -0.91 -10.79 -16.53
N THR A 302 -1.29 -11.74 -17.39
CA THR A 302 -0.59 -13.03 -17.54
C THR A 302 0.89 -12.84 -17.92
N LYS A 303 1.21 -11.86 -18.78
CA LYS A 303 2.60 -11.53 -19.14
C LYS A 303 3.36 -10.90 -17.97
N LEU A 304 2.72 -9.96 -17.27
CA LEU A 304 3.32 -9.22 -16.16
C LEU A 304 3.62 -10.12 -14.96
N VAL A 305 2.72 -11.06 -14.62
CA VAL A 305 2.92 -12.06 -13.55
C VAL A 305 4.29 -12.71 -13.61
N SER A 306 4.76 -13.00 -14.83
CA SER A 306 6.05 -13.66 -15.05
C SER A 306 7.30 -12.86 -14.61
N HIS A 307 7.14 -11.56 -14.33
CA HIS A 307 8.18 -10.68 -13.77
C HIS A 307 8.25 -10.74 -12.24
N PHE A 308 7.15 -11.14 -11.58
CA PHE A 308 7.04 -11.19 -10.13
C PHE A 308 7.27 -12.59 -9.56
N VAL A 309 7.25 -13.61 -10.41
CA VAL A 309 7.39 -15.03 -10.05
C VAL A 309 8.87 -15.42 -10.16
N PRO A 310 9.49 -15.98 -9.10
CA PRO A 310 10.87 -16.45 -9.17
C PRO A 310 11.00 -17.62 -10.15
N ARG A 311 12.06 -17.60 -10.96
CA ARG A 311 12.34 -18.64 -11.97
C ARG A 311 13.59 -19.41 -11.57
N GLU A 312 13.45 -20.70 -11.34
CA GLU A 312 14.60 -21.58 -11.13
C GLU A 312 15.02 -22.23 -12.45
N GLN A 313 16.33 -22.24 -12.74
CA GLN A 313 16.87 -23.04 -13.84
C GLN A 313 17.20 -24.44 -13.33
N ASN A 314 16.47 -25.45 -13.82
CA ASN A 314 16.79 -26.85 -13.60
C ASN A 314 17.42 -27.45 -14.87
N GLY A 315 18.75 -27.36 -14.95
CA GLY A 315 19.49 -27.77 -16.15
C GLY A 315 19.21 -26.86 -17.34
N ARG A 316 18.55 -27.38 -18.39
CA ARG A 316 18.16 -26.60 -19.59
C ARG A 316 16.73 -26.06 -19.52
N TYR A 317 15.99 -26.38 -18.47
CA TYR A 317 14.58 -26.02 -18.35
C TYR A 317 14.38 -24.97 -17.26
N ILE A 318 13.47 -24.04 -17.50
CA ILE A 318 13.02 -23.08 -16.50
C ILE A 318 11.83 -23.72 -15.77
N CYS A 319 11.94 -23.86 -14.46
CA CYS A 319 10.87 -24.35 -13.59
C CYS A 319 10.24 -23.17 -12.85
N GLU A 320 8.94 -22.96 -13.08
CA GLU A 320 8.09 -22.07 -12.29
C GLU A 320 7.36 -22.90 -11.22
N THR A 321 8.10 -23.53 -10.30
CA THR A 321 7.50 -24.24 -9.16
C THR A 321 7.22 -23.24 -8.05
N VAL A 322 6.18 -22.43 -8.26
CA VAL A 322 5.76 -21.41 -7.31
C VAL A 322 4.42 -21.83 -6.71
N ASP A 323 4.32 -21.73 -5.39
CA ASP A 323 3.11 -22.08 -4.67
C ASP A 323 1.94 -21.17 -5.08
N ALA A 324 0.72 -21.63 -4.82
CA ALA A 324 -0.50 -20.93 -5.24
C ALA A 324 -0.61 -19.52 -4.62
N GLU A 325 -0.15 -19.33 -3.38
CA GLU A 325 -0.25 -18.04 -2.68
C GLU A 325 0.68 -17.01 -3.35
N THR A 326 1.94 -17.37 -3.58
CA THR A 326 2.92 -16.51 -4.26
C THR A 326 2.46 -16.15 -5.68
N ARG A 327 1.87 -17.10 -6.40
CA ARG A 327 1.29 -16.82 -7.74
C ARG A 327 0.14 -15.81 -7.68
N ILE A 328 -0.76 -15.92 -6.70
CA ILE A 328 -1.87 -14.95 -6.54
C ILE A 328 -1.31 -13.58 -6.14
N LYS A 329 -0.33 -13.50 -5.23
CA LYS A 329 0.35 -12.23 -4.90
C LYS A 329 1.00 -11.59 -6.13
N ALA A 330 1.62 -12.38 -7.01
CA ALA A 330 2.16 -11.89 -8.28
C ALA A 330 1.09 -11.35 -9.23
N ILE A 331 -0.08 -11.98 -9.30
CA ILE A 331 -1.25 -11.46 -10.06
C ILE A 331 -1.72 -10.14 -9.46
N LEU A 332 -1.82 -10.04 -8.13
CA LEU A 332 -2.21 -8.83 -7.42
C LEU A 332 -1.22 -7.67 -7.69
N LEU A 333 0.08 -7.92 -7.67
CA LEU A 333 1.10 -6.94 -8.04
C LEU A 333 1.03 -6.53 -9.52
N ALA A 334 0.73 -7.46 -10.42
CA ALA A 334 0.52 -7.14 -11.83
C ALA A 334 -0.71 -6.22 -12.02
N VAL A 335 -1.80 -6.43 -11.28
CA VAL A 335 -2.97 -5.55 -11.29
C VAL A 335 -2.59 -4.16 -10.78
N LEU A 336 -1.84 -4.07 -9.68
CA LEU A 336 -1.33 -2.79 -9.16
C LEU A 336 -0.45 -2.07 -10.19
N GLN A 337 0.43 -2.80 -10.88
CA GLN A 337 1.29 -2.21 -11.90
C GLN A 337 0.47 -1.61 -13.06
N VAL A 338 -0.58 -2.31 -13.50
CA VAL A 338 -1.48 -1.79 -14.55
C VAL A 338 -2.24 -0.57 -14.05
N PHE A 339 -2.70 -0.57 -12.80
CA PHE A 339 -3.34 0.60 -12.17
C PHE A 339 -2.44 1.83 -12.17
N ILE A 340 -1.18 1.68 -11.76
CA ILE A 340 -0.20 2.77 -11.70
C ILE A 340 0.19 3.27 -13.10
N LEU A 341 0.33 2.37 -14.08
CA LEU A 341 0.61 2.79 -15.46
C LEU A 341 -0.56 3.58 -16.04
N TRP A 342 -1.78 3.11 -15.81
CA TRP A 342 -3.00 3.80 -16.22
C TRP A 342 -3.11 5.19 -15.56
N SER A 343 -2.77 5.32 -14.28
CA SER A 343 -2.83 6.62 -13.60
C SER A 343 -1.82 7.64 -14.12
N ILE A 344 -0.63 7.18 -14.53
CA ILE A 344 0.35 8.02 -15.22
C ILE A 344 -0.20 8.47 -16.59
N GLU A 345 -0.85 7.58 -17.33
CA GLU A 345 -1.49 7.93 -18.62
C GLU A 345 -2.64 8.95 -18.45
N GLN A 346 -3.30 8.96 -17.30
CA GLN A 346 -4.34 9.95 -16.96
C GLN A 346 -3.78 11.25 -16.36
N ASP A 347 -2.45 11.39 -16.22
CA ASP A 347 -1.79 12.54 -15.59
C ASP A 347 -2.18 12.76 -14.11
N TYR A 348 -2.52 11.68 -13.41
CA TYR A 348 -2.89 11.74 -11.99
C TYR A 348 -1.68 11.74 -11.05
N CYS A 349 -0.55 11.16 -11.48
CA CYS A 349 0.68 11.09 -10.71
C CYS A 349 1.91 11.06 -11.61
N THR A 350 3.07 11.44 -11.04
CA THR A 350 4.34 11.41 -11.77
C THR A 350 4.90 9.99 -11.82
N ARG A 351 5.71 9.71 -12.86
CA ARG A 351 6.39 8.43 -13.00
C ARG A 351 7.32 8.11 -11.81
N GLN A 352 7.96 9.14 -11.26
CA GLN A 352 8.93 8.99 -10.18
C GLN A 352 8.26 8.55 -8.89
N ASP A 353 7.19 9.26 -8.48
CA ASP A 353 6.46 8.95 -7.25
C ASP A 353 5.79 7.58 -7.35
N ALA A 354 5.22 7.28 -8.52
CA ALA A 354 4.63 5.99 -8.86
C ALA A 354 5.62 4.82 -8.74
N ASP A 355 6.85 4.97 -9.26
CA ASP A 355 7.86 3.91 -9.19
C ASP A 355 8.34 3.67 -7.74
N VAL A 356 8.46 4.72 -6.92
CA VAL A 356 8.81 4.61 -5.49
C VAL A 356 7.70 3.87 -4.72
N PHE A 357 6.45 4.30 -4.93
CA PHE A 357 5.29 3.66 -4.31
C PHE A 357 5.19 2.18 -4.71
N PHE A 358 5.27 1.89 -6.01
CA PHE A 358 5.16 0.51 -6.51
C PHE A 358 6.23 -0.41 -5.93
N ARG A 359 7.49 0.03 -5.88
CA ARG A 359 8.59 -0.75 -5.29
C ARG A 359 8.38 -1.01 -3.80
N THR A 360 7.84 -0.04 -3.08
CA THR A 360 7.52 -0.18 -1.66
C THR A 360 6.44 -1.23 -1.45
N VAL A 361 5.37 -1.20 -2.25
CA VAL A 361 4.30 -2.20 -2.19
C VAL A 361 4.78 -3.59 -2.61
N TRP A 362 5.62 -3.69 -3.66
CA TRP A 362 6.23 -4.95 -4.06
C TRP A 362 7.07 -5.53 -2.93
N GLY A 363 7.97 -4.74 -2.35
CA GLY A 363 8.82 -5.17 -1.23
C GLY A 363 8.03 -5.63 0.00
N ALA A 364 6.84 -5.08 0.23
CA ALA A 364 5.99 -5.47 1.34
C ALA A 364 5.19 -6.77 1.08
N ILE A 365 4.74 -7.01 -0.16
CA ILE A 365 3.87 -8.14 -0.51
C ILE A 365 4.65 -9.38 -0.95
N LEU A 366 5.70 -9.20 -1.76
CA LEU A 366 6.59 -10.25 -2.26
C LEU A 366 8.06 -9.81 -2.13
N PRO A 367 8.59 -9.77 -0.89
CA PRO A 367 9.97 -9.33 -0.64
C PRO A 367 11.01 -10.21 -1.36
N GLU A 368 10.70 -11.48 -1.62
CA GLU A 368 11.63 -12.44 -2.23
C GLU A 368 11.95 -12.10 -3.69
N THR A 369 11.01 -11.49 -4.41
CA THR A 369 11.18 -11.12 -5.83
C THR A 369 11.26 -9.64 -6.08
N SER A 370 10.94 -8.83 -5.06
CA SER A 370 11.10 -7.38 -5.14
C SER A 370 12.53 -7.05 -5.58
N PRO A 371 12.72 -6.15 -6.57
CA PRO A 371 14.03 -5.65 -6.90
C PRO A 371 14.58 -5.05 -5.64
N LYS A 372 15.52 -5.76 -5.03
CA LYS A 372 16.24 -5.20 -3.92
C LYS A 372 16.97 -3.97 -4.49
N PRO A 373 16.95 -2.81 -3.80
CA PRO A 373 17.99 -1.82 -4.08
C PRO A 373 19.29 -2.59 -4.10
N PRO A 374 20.17 -2.38 -5.11
CA PRO A 374 21.33 -3.24 -5.34
C PRO A 374 21.89 -3.62 -3.98
N GLU A 375 21.62 -4.87 -3.57
CA GLU A 375 22.13 -5.31 -2.29
C GLU A 375 23.62 -5.07 -2.43
N ASP A 376 24.22 -4.54 -1.37
CA ASP A 376 25.63 -4.73 -1.07
C ASP A 376 25.92 -6.22 -1.19
N THR A 377 26.03 -6.67 -2.44
CA THR A 377 26.62 -7.91 -2.80
C THR A 377 27.96 -7.78 -2.14
N THR A 378 28.20 -8.62 -1.15
CA THR A 378 29.32 -9.54 -1.00
C THR A 378 30.40 -9.57 -2.12
N ALA A 379 30.55 -8.58 -3.00
CA ALA A 379 31.85 -7.99 -3.26
C ALA A 379 32.46 -7.69 -1.89
N LYS A 380 33.57 -8.36 -1.59
CA LYS A 380 34.41 -8.07 -0.42
C LYS A 380 34.43 -6.55 -0.24
N LEU A 381 33.84 -6.05 0.85
CA LEU A 381 33.95 -4.64 1.23
C LEU A 381 35.44 -4.32 1.19
N ASN A 382 35.85 -3.49 0.23
CA ASN A 382 37.23 -3.08 0.12
C ASN A 382 37.40 -1.87 1.05
N PRO A 383 38.19 -1.95 2.13
CA PRO A 383 38.34 -0.86 3.08
C PRO A 383 38.86 0.44 2.44
N GLU A 384 39.58 0.32 1.32
CA GLU A 384 40.19 1.43 0.59
C GLU A 384 39.27 2.04 -0.48
N ASN A 385 38.07 1.47 -0.69
CA ASN A 385 37.10 1.96 -1.66
C ASN A 385 36.21 3.07 -1.07
N ALA A 386 36.01 4.14 -1.83
CA ALA A 386 35.17 5.28 -1.51
C ALA A 386 33.73 4.89 -1.19
N TYR A 387 33.15 3.94 -1.93
CA TYR A 387 31.80 3.42 -1.68
C TYR A 387 31.68 2.78 -0.30
N THR A 388 32.59 1.87 0.06
CA THR A 388 32.63 1.23 1.38
C THR A 388 32.71 2.26 2.50
N PHE A 389 33.58 3.26 2.32
CA PHE A 389 33.74 4.33 3.28
C PHE A 389 32.49 5.21 3.38
N LEU A 390 31.83 5.54 2.27
CA LEU A 390 30.60 6.35 2.25
C LEU A 390 29.43 5.63 2.94
N LEU A 391 29.32 4.30 2.80
CA LEU A 391 28.33 3.50 3.53
C LEU A 391 28.56 3.57 5.06
N PHE A 392 29.80 3.36 5.49
CA PHE A 392 30.18 3.58 6.89
C PHE A 392 29.86 5.00 7.33
N PHE A 393 30.28 6.00 6.54
CA PHE A 393 30.20 7.40 6.92
C PHE A 393 28.76 7.88 7.04
N LYS A 394 27.86 7.44 6.15
CA LYS A 394 26.42 7.66 6.30
C LYS A 394 25.91 7.16 7.65
N LYS A 395 26.21 5.90 8.00
CA LYS A 395 25.77 5.31 9.27
C LYS A 395 26.38 6.05 10.46
N TYR A 396 27.67 6.35 10.39
CA TYR A 396 28.39 7.09 11.42
C TYR A 396 27.74 8.46 11.70
N LEU A 397 27.40 9.21 10.65
CA LEU A 397 26.77 10.52 10.78
C LEU A 397 25.34 10.43 11.32
N HIS A 398 24.58 9.42 10.90
CA HIS A 398 23.25 9.15 11.46
C HIS A 398 23.33 8.86 12.96
N ASP A 399 24.21 7.95 13.37
CA ASP A 399 24.33 7.50 14.76
C ASP A 399 24.89 8.60 15.69
N HIS A 400 25.63 9.58 15.14
CA HIS A 400 26.25 10.66 15.90
C HIS A 400 25.72 12.05 15.56
N ILE A 401 24.53 12.16 14.96
CA ILE A 401 23.93 13.43 14.54
C ILE A 401 23.90 14.48 15.67
N ALA A 402 23.55 14.06 16.89
CA ALA A 402 23.49 14.91 18.06
C ALA A 402 24.88 15.40 18.54
N GLY A 403 25.97 14.80 18.08
CA GLY A 403 27.35 15.17 18.39
C GLY A 403 28.01 16.04 17.31
N ILE A 404 27.32 16.37 16.22
CA ILE A 404 27.85 17.24 15.16
C ILE A 404 27.57 18.69 15.58
N ARG A 405 28.63 19.48 15.77
CA ARG A 405 28.54 20.87 16.24
C ARG A 405 28.51 21.85 15.07
N LYS A 406 27.59 22.81 15.11
CA LYS A 406 27.44 23.89 14.11
C LYS A 406 28.16 25.16 14.54
N GLU A 407 28.42 26.05 13.59
CA GLU A 407 29.05 27.36 13.84
C GLU A 407 28.34 28.11 14.98
N GLY A 408 29.10 28.58 15.99
CA GLY A 408 28.57 29.22 17.19
C GLY A 408 28.36 28.30 18.41
N GLU A 409 28.35 26.97 18.24
CA GLU A 409 28.19 26.03 19.35
C GLU A 409 29.48 25.77 20.13
N THR A 410 29.38 25.21 21.35
CA THR A 410 30.55 24.84 22.16
C THR A 410 30.93 23.38 21.98
N TRP A 411 32.23 23.11 21.82
CA TRP A 411 32.76 21.75 21.80
C TRP A 411 32.72 21.13 23.21
N ASP A 412 32.16 19.94 23.33
CA ASP A 412 31.99 19.20 24.59
C ASP A 412 32.44 17.72 24.46
N SER A 413 32.26 16.94 25.52
CA SER A 413 32.65 15.51 25.54
C SER A 413 31.79 14.61 24.64
N GLN A 414 30.65 15.09 24.15
CA GLN A 414 29.77 14.37 23.23
C GLN A 414 29.97 14.78 21.77
N SER A 415 30.85 15.74 21.52
CA SER A 415 31.12 16.29 20.19
C SER A 415 32.01 15.35 19.36
N VAL A 416 31.59 15.06 18.13
CA VAL A 416 32.30 14.15 17.22
C VAL A 416 32.85 14.83 15.96
N ALA A 417 32.20 15.91 15.50
CA ALA A 417 32.55 16.60 14.28
C ALA A 417 32.11 18.07 14.31
N TRP A 418 32.74 18.89 13.47
CA TRP A 418 32.31 20.26 13.19
C TRP A 418 31.67 20.36 11.82
N LEU A 419 30.56 21.09 11.71
CA LEU A 419 30.02 21.59 10.46
C LEU A 419 30.09 23.12 10.47
N ARG A 420 31.10 23.71 9.83
CA ARG A 420 31.24 25.17 9.76
C ARG A 420 32.00 25.64 8.52
N THR A 421 31.92 26.93 8.25
CA THR A 421 32.77 27.58 7.23
C THR A 421 34.17 27.85 7.79
N LEU A 422 35.20 27.79 6.94
CA LEU A 422 36.54 28.23 7.34
C LEU A 422 36.85 29.61 6.77
N LYS A 423 37.73 30.37 7.44
CA LYS A 423 38.20 31.68 6.95
C LYS A 423 38.65 31.56 5.49
N ASN A 424 38.08 32.41 4.64
CA ASN A 424 38.29 32.50 3.18
C ASN A 424 37.66 31.35 2.35
N GLN A 425 36.64 30.67 2.87
CA GLN A 425 35.83 29.70 2.11
C GLN A 425 34.34 29.97 2.29
N THR A 426 33.59 29.79 1.21
CA THR A 426 32.13 29.97 1.19
C THR A 426 31.37 28.67 1.42
N THR A 427 32.05 27.52 1.51
CA THR A 427 31.43 26.20 1.64
C THR A 427 31.50 25.66 3.06
N LEU A 428 30.39 25.07 3.53
CA LEU A 428 30.34 24.34 4.79
C LEU A 428 31.24 23.10 4.72
N LEU A 429 32.12 22.95 5.71
CA LEU A 429 33.05 21.85 5.80
C LEU A 429 32.71 20.98 7.00
N LEU A 430 32.47 19.69 6.75
CA LEU A 430 32.32 18.68 7.79
C LEU A 430 33.72 18.17 8.18
N SER A 431 34.14 18.43 9.41
CA SER A 431 35.49 18.15 9.92
C SER A 431 35.47 17.15 11.07
N CYS A 432 36.09 15.99 10.87
CA CYS A 432 36.20 14.92 11.86
C CYS A 432 37.66 14.67 12.24
N GLY A 433 37.92 14.27 13.49
CA GLY A 433 39.25 13.83 13.92
C GLY A 433 39.65 12.54 13.21
N ARG A 434 40.82 12.50 12.56
CA ARG A 434 41.20 11.38 11.70
C ARG A 434 41.26 10.06 12.45
N ARG A 435 41.96 10.04 13.60
CA ARG A 435 42.10 8.82 14.43
C ARG A 435 40.76 8.28 14.87
N SER A 436 39.88 9.14 15.37
CA SER A 436 38.56 8.76 15.88
C SER A 436 37.69 8.19 14.77
N LEU A 437 37.65 8.85 13.60
CA LEU A 437 36.84 8.39 12.47
C LEU A 437 37.36 7.06 11.90
N LEU A 438 38.67 6.89 11.74
CA LEU A 438 39.25 5.64 11.23
C LEU A 438 39.14 4.49 12.24
N THR A 439 39.13 4.78 13.54
CA THR A 439 38.87 3.75 14.56
C THR A 439 37.42 3.28 14.47
N ALA A 440 36.46 4.20 14.38
CA ALA A 440 35.06 3.84 14.16
C ALA A 440 34.84 3.09 12.83
N TYR A 441 35.58 3.44 11.77
CA TYR A 441 35.52 2.73 10.50
C TYR A 441 36.06 1.31 10.62
N LYS A 442 37.20 1.14 11.32
CA LYS A 442 37.77 -0.17 11.61
C LYS A 442 36.79 -1.03 12.40
N ASP A 443 36.19 -0.50 13.46
CA ASP A 443 35.24 -1.23 14.29
C ASP A 443 34.01 -1.67 13.47
N TRP A 444 33.49 -0.76 12.62
CA TRP A 444 32.37 -1.06 11.71
C TRP A 444 32.69 -2.15 10.67
N LEU A 445 33.93 -2.21 10.17
CA LEU A 445 34.40 -3.26 9.27
C LEU A 445 34.63 -4.59 10.01
N GLN A 446 35.11 -4.55 11.26
CA GLN A 446 35.31 -5.74 12.09
C GLN A 446 33.98 -6.44 12.41
N GLU A 447 32.89 -5.69 12.66
CA GLU A 447 31.53 -6.25 12.78
C GLU A 447 31.07 -7.03 11.53
N ARG A 448 31.74 -6.84 10.39
CA ARG A 448 31.43 -7.43 9.08
C ARG A 448 32.51 -8.40 8.61
N ASP A 449 33.36 -8.88 9.51
CA ASP A 449 34.46 -9.81 9.25
C ASP A 449 35.50 -9.29 8.24
N VAL A 450 35.72 -7.97 8.19
CA VAL A 450 36.75 -7.32 7.34
C VAL A 450 37.82 -6.67 8.20
N GLU A 451 39.07 -7.10 8.02
CA GLU A 451 40.22 -6.52 8.72
C GLU A 451 40.71 -5.24 8.03
N LEU A 452 40.90 -4.19 8.83
CA LEU A 452 41.55 -2.94 8.40
C LEU A 452 42.71 -2.62 9.35
N ASP A 453 43.90 -2.45 8.77
CA ASP A 453 45.06 -1.93 9.49
C ASP A 453 45.07 -0.39 9.44
N ILE A 454 44.91 0.23 10.60
CA ILE A 454 44.95 1.69 10.78
C ILE A 454 46.30 2.18 11.32
N SER A 455 47.36 1.36 11.29
CA SER A 455 48.71 1.75 11.68
C SER A 455 49.29 2.82 10.75
N ALA A 456 48.87 2.82 9.47
CA ALA A 456 49.23 3.79 8.45
C ALA A 456 48.03 4.67 8.03
N GLU A 457 47.44 5.42 8.98
CA GLU A 457 46.26 6.28 8.75
C GLU A 457 46.36 7.19 7.52
N ALA A 458 47.54 7.75 7.27
CA ALA A 458 47.77 8.67 6.16
C ALA A 458 47.74 7.97 4.80
N ALA A 459 48.13 6.69 4.73
CA ALA A 459 48.05 5.89 3.52
C ALA A 459 46.60 5.52 3.19
N LEU A 460 45.81 5.13 4.20
CA LEU A 460 44.39 4.86 4.02
C LEU A 460 43.61 6.12 3.58
N GLN A 461 43.89 7.28 4.20
CA GLN A 461 43.29 8.54 3.77
C GLN A 461 43.68 8.89 2.32
N ALA A 462 44.92 8.62 1.90
CA ALA A 462 45.36 8.85 0.52
C ALA A 462 44.66 7.90 -0.46
N ALA A 463 44.52 6.61 -0.13
CA ALA A 463 43.81 5.65 -0.96
C ALA A 463 42.33 6.03 -1.16
N LEU A 464 41.65 6.44 -0.08
CA LEU A 464 40.27 6.94 -0.15
C LEU A 464 40.14 8.25 -0.96
N ALA A 465 41.17 9.10 -0.92
CA ALA A 465 41.20 10.31 -1.73
C ALA A 465 41.44 10.01 -3.22
N GLU A 466 42.31 9.05 -3.53
CA GLU A 466 42.54 8.56 -4.90
C GLU A 466 41.29 7.90 -5.48
N ASP A 467 40.50 7.22 -4.65
CA ASP A 467 39.24 6.58 -5.05
C ASP A 467 38.04 7.56 -5.11
N GLY A 468 38.29 8.87 -4.91
CA GLY A 468 37.33 9.92 -5.25
C GLY A 468 36.70 10.66 -4.07
N ILE A 469 37.12 10.44 -2.82
CA ILE A 469 36.66 11.27 -1.69
C ILE A 469 37.51 12.54 -1.60
N PRO A 470 36.94 13.74 -1.80
CA PRO A 470 37.69 14.99 -1.85
C PRO A 470 38.02 15.49 -0.43
N PHE A 471 38.86 14.75 0.28
CA PHE A 471 39.36 15.21 1.57
C PHE A 471 40.17 16.48 1.42
N ARG A 472 39.97 17.41 2.35
CA ARG A 472 40.79 18.60 2.47
C ARG A 472 42.25 18.24 2.73
N THR A 473 43.16 18.82 1.95
CA THR A 473 44.61 18.62 2.08
C THR A 473 45.28 19.79 2.79
N GLY A 474 46.39 19.51 3.48
CA GLY A 474 47.23 20.50 4.15
C GLY A 474 48.37 21.04 3.26
N GLY A 475 48.39 20.70 1.97
CA GLY A 475 49.53 20.93 1.07
C GLY A 475 50.29 19.65 0.75
N ARG A 476 51.63 19.72 0.65
CA ARG A 476 52.51 18.58 0.25
C ARG A 476 52.46 17.38 1.20
N ASP A 477 52.03 17.60 2.44
CA ASP A 477 51.74 16.54 3.40
C ASP A 477 50.24 16.25 3.36
N THR A 478 49.85 14.99 3.11
CA THR A 478 48.47 14.51 2.96
C THR A 478 47.56 14.76 4.17
N THR A 479 48.10 15.29 5.28
CA THR A 479 47.39 15.44 6.54
C THR A 479 47.04 16.90 6.82
N TRP A 480 45.78 17.28 6.61
CA TRP A 480 45.25 18.55 7.10
C TRP A 480 45.14 18.51 8.63
N LYS A 481 45.66 19.53 9.31
CA LYS A 481 45.58 19.65 10.78
C LYS A 481 44.63 20.77 11.17
N TYR A 482 43.79 20.49 12.14
CA TYR A 482 42.75 21.41 12.56
C TYR A 482 42.47 21.29 14.06
N LYS A 483 42.00 22.39 14.66
CA LYS A 483 41.61 22.42 16.07
C LYS A 483 40.11 22.17 16.17
N LEU A 484 39.73 20.98 16.64
CA LEU A 484 38.33 20.65 16.95
C LEU A 484 37.88 21.29 18.27
N SER A 485 38.74 21.35 19.28
CA SER A 485 38.47 22.10 20.51
C SER A 485 39.36 23.35 20.59
N PRO A 486 38.86 24.49 21.11
CA PRO A 486 39.67 25.68 21.36
C PRO A 486 40.85 25.41 22.30
N ALA A 487 40.69 24.46 23.23
CA ALA A 487 41.69 24.08 24.22
C ALA A 487 42.78 23.13 23.66
N ASP A 488 42.54 22.51 22.51
CA ASP A 488 43.40 21.45 21.99
C ASP A 488 44.46 21.96 21.02
N LYS A 489 45.56 21.19 20.94
CA LYS A 489 46.55 21.35 19.88
C LYS A 489 45.93 20.92 18.53
N PRO A 490 46.33 21.54 17.40
CA PRO A 490 45.87 21.10 16.09
C PRO A 490 46.20 19.62 15.87
N LEU A 491 45.18 18.83 15.51
CA LEU A 491 45.29 17.39 15.30
C LEU A 491 44.95 17.02 13.85
N PRO A 492 45.43 15.87 13.34
CA PRO A 492 45.05 15.36 12.02
C PRO A 492 43.53 15.21 11.86
N CYS A 493 42.96 15.90 10.89
CA CYS A 493 41.52 15.85 10.61
C CYS A 493 41.24 15.43 9.16
N MET A 494 40.08 14.82 8.98
CA MET A 494 39.50 14.57 7.66
C MET A 494 38.33 15.54 7.49
N GLY A 495 38.45 16.42 6.51
CA GLY A 495 37.42 17.41 6.17
C GLY A 495 36.87 17.14 4.79
N VAL A 496 35.55 17.13 4.64
CA VAL A 496 34.86 17.01 3.33
C VAL A 496 33.86 18.16 3.21
N ALA A 497 33.82 18.82 2.05
CA ALA A 497 32.84 19.88 1.82
C ALA A 497 31.45 19.25 1.72
N LEU A 498 30.45 19.93 2.28
CA LEU A 498 29.10 19.38 2.39
C LEU A 498 28.49 19.03 1.02
N ASN A 499 28.65 19.95 0.05
CA ASN A 499 28.09 19.79 -1.30
C ASN A 499 28.77 18.65 -2.07
N ASP A 500 30.06 18.43 -1.83
CA ASP A 500 30.79 17.30 -2.41
C ASP A 500 30.31 15.99 -1.80
N LEU A 501 30.10 15.95 -0.47
CA LEU A 501 29.55 14.77 0.21
C LEU A 501 28.15 14.41 -0.28
N LEU A 502 27.26 15.40 -0.42
CA LEU A 502 25.91 15.21 -0.97
C LEU A 502 25.96 14.71 -2.42
N SER A 503 26.87 15.26 -3.23
CA SER A 503 27.08 14.83 -4.61
C SER A 503 27.58 13.38 -4.68
N LEU A 504 28.50 12.99 -3.79
CA LEU A 504 28.99 11.62 -3.70
C LEU A 504 27.90 10.64 -3.27
N PHE A 505 27.08 10.97 -2.27
CA PHE A 505 25.94 10.12 -1.89
C PHE A 505 24.97 9.93 -3.05
N LYS A 506 24.67 11.00 -3.79
CA LYS A 506 23.81 10.92 -4.98
C LYS A 506 24.45 10.08 -6.09
N GLN A 507 25.74 10.27 -6.36
CA GLN A 507 26.49 9.54 -7.39
C GLN A 507 26.54 8.03 -7.09
N HIS A 508 26.66 7.65 -5.83
CA HIS A 508 26.70 6.27 -5.37
C HIS A 508 25.32 5.69 -5.02
N GLU A 509 24.23 6.41 -5.34
CA GLU A 509 22.84 6.00 -5.05
C GLU A 509 22.59 5.68 -3.56
N ILE A 510 23.37 6.31 -2.66
CA ILE A 510 23.26 6.16 -1.22
C ILE A 510 22.16 7.11 -0.72
N SER A 511 21.01 6.56 -0.37
CA SER A 511 19.87 7.33 0.19
C SER A 511 20.26 8.04 1.50
N ILE A 512 19.87 9.31 1.65
CA ILE A 512 20.08 10.11 2.86
C ILE A 512 18.73 10.23 3.59
N GLY A 513 18.65 9.80 4.85
CA GLY A 513 17.41 9.89 5.64
C GLY A 513 17.05 11.33 6.02
N ASN A 514 15.79 11.58 6.39
CA ASN A 514 15.27 12.92 6.71
C ASN A 514 16.07 13.66 7.79
N ASP A 515 16.54 12.95 8.83
CA ASP A 515 17.32 13.55 9.92
C ASP A 515 18.66 14.10 9.42
N LEU A 516 19.36 13.33 8.59
CA LEU A 516 20.56 13.77 7.90
C LEU A 516 20.26 14.90 6.91
N GLY A 517 19.13 14.81 6.19
CA GLY A 517 18.65 15.87 5.31
C GLY A 517 18.47 17.21 6.04
N SER A 518 17.97 17.20 7.28
CA SER A 518 17.83 18.42 8.10
C SER A 518 19.18 19.07 8.45
N LEU A 519 20.23 18.26 8.63
CA LEU A 519 21.62 18.69 8.83
C LEU A 519 22.17 19.40 7.58
N PHE A 520 21.71 18.98 6.40
CA PHE A 520 22.16 19.45 5.09
C PHE A 520 21.28 20.58 4.51
N SER A 521 20.16 20.92 5.16
CA SER A 521 19.19 21.92 4.68
C SER A 521 19.56 23.38 5.01
N LEU A 522 20.74 23.62 5.59
CA LEU A 522 21.21 24.95 6.03
C LEU A 522 21.54 25.94 4.89
N GLU A 523 21.43 25.55 3.61
CA GLU A 523 21.77 26.43 2.49
C GLU A 523 20.69 27.49 2.14
N SER A 524 19.48 27.46 2.70
CA SER A 524 18.40 28.32 2.17
C SER A 524 18.18 29.68 2.86
N ASP A 525 18.33 29.81 4.19
CA ASP A 525 17.79 31.01 4.88
C ASP A 525 18.81 31.90 5.62
N ASP A 526 19.91 31.38 6.15
CA ASP A 526 20.79 32.20 7.01
C ASP A 526 21.91 32.95 6.26
N CYS A 527 22.26 32.53 5.03
CA CYS A 527 23.31 33.20 4.23
C CYS A 527 22.87 34.53 3.58
N LYS A 528 21.60 34.93 3.71
CA LYS A 528 21.11 36.24 3.22
C LYS A 528 21.10 37.33 4.30
N ALA A 529 21.13 36.99 5.58
CA ALA A 529 20.96 37.97 6.65
C ALA A 529 22.26 38.71 7.05
N GLU A 530 23.45 38.16 6.74
CA GLU A 530 24.73 38.78 7.13
C GLU A 530 25.44 39.52 5.98
N ALA A 531 25.00 39.37 4.73
CA ALA A 531 25.55 40.14 3.60
C ALA A 531 25.17 41.64 3.66
N ASP A 532 24.07 41.99 4.35
CA ASP A 532 23.61 43.38 4.50
C ASP A 532 24.18 44.10 5.74
N PHE A 533 24.86 43.39 6.66
CA PHE A 533 25.45 44.01 7.86
C PHE A 533 26.93 44.39 7.75
N VAL A 534 27.64 43.90 6.72
CA VAL A 534 29.08 44.14 6.51
C VAL A 534 29.34 45.29 5.51
N ALA A 535 28.30 45.86 4.91
CA ALA A 535 28.42 47.00 3.99
C ALA A 535 28.50 48.38 4.69
N GLU A 536 28.34 48.46 6.02
CA GLU A 536 28.28 49.76 6.74
C GLU A 536 29.40 50.01 7.77
N ILE A 537 30.40 49.13 7.88
CA ILE A 537 31.53 49.35 8.82
C ILE A 537 32.87 48.93 8.18
N ASP A 538 33.33 49.66 7.17
CA ASP A 538 34.78 49.78 6.91
C ASP A 538 35.17 51.03 6.06
N GLU A 539 34.56 52.18 6.38
CA GLU A 539 35.18 53.48 6.11
C GLU A 539 35.71 54.07 7.42
N SER A 540 36.77 53.48 7.98
CA SER A 540 37.81 54.17 8.76
C SER A 540 38.61 53.17 9.59
N GLU A 541 39.83 52.85 9.14
CA GLU A 541 41.08 52.88 9.92
C GLU A 541 42.23 52.23 9.11
N GLU A 542 42.49 52.77 7.91
CA GLU A 542 43.89 52.98 7.52
C GLU A 542 44.42 54.12 8.41
N ASN A 543 45.26 53.79 9.39
CA ASN A 543 46.57 54.41 9.60
C ASN A 543 47.18 54.07 10.97
N GLU A 544 48.48 53.76 10.90
CA GLU A 544 49.53 53.93 11.92
C GLU A 544 50.00 52.72 12.78
N VAL A 545 51.11 52.15 12.25
CA VAL A 545 52.37 51.66 12.87
C VAL A 545 52.43 50.24 13.44
#